data_AF-A0A7W4CJE4-F1
#
_entry.id   AF-A0A7W4CJE4-F1
#
_cell.length_a   1.000
_cell.length_b   1.000
_cell.length_c   1.000
_cell.angle_alpha   90.00
_cell.angle_beta   90.00
_cell.angle_gamma   90.00
#
_symmetry.space_group_name_H-M   'P 1'
#
loop_
_entity.id
_entity.type
_entity.pdbx_description
1 polymer ?
#
loop_
_entity_poly.entity_id
_entity_poly.type
_entity_poly.pdbx_seq_one_letter_code
_entity_poly.pdbx_strand_id
1 'polypeptide(L)'
;VQKSHVDHSITPAALRFGEGSHGSVLSGNYAPTRVSSGWKSTRIDSVWTLEDERRFLDTAPSHIGLAFMLAIWTGQRQGDLLRLKWSAYDGKEIRLRQSKTSARVTITVGEPLRLILDNTERTTETILATSRQTPWTESGFRSSWRTACEAAGIDGLTFHDLRGTAVTRLAVAGATTPEIGTITGHSLKQVEAILDSHYLSRDSALGLSAIRKREIYEGAIKTPN
;
A
#
# COMPACT_ATOMS: atom_id res chain seq x y z
N VAL A 1 50.77 9.63 -15.64
CA VAL A 1 49.63 10.57 -15.82
C VAL A 1 48.34 9.76 -15.67
N GLN A 2 47.63 9.97 -14.56
CA GLN A 2 46.53 9.15 -14.05
C GLN A 2 45.28 9.14 -14.96
N LYS A 3 44.68 7.95 -15.10
CA LYS A 3 43.32 7.75 -15.62
C LYS A 3 42.32 8.06 -14.50
N SER A 4 41.41 9.00 -14.73
CA SER A 4 40.29 9.33 -13.84
C SER A 4 39.19 8.26 -13.96
N HIS A 5 39.05 7.46 -12.90
CA HIS A 5 37.90 6.60 -12.66
C HIS A 5 36.81 7.46 -12.04
N VAL A 6 35.64 7.58 -12.69
CA VAL A 6 34.47 8.26 -12.11
C VAL A 6 33.63 7.16 -11.45
N ASP A 7 33.63 7.18 -10.13
CA ASP A 7 32.84 6.31 -9.26
C ASP A 7 31.39 6.79 -9.26
N HIS A 8 30.47 5.97 -9.75
CA HIS A 8 29.03 6.22 -9.74
C HIS A 8 28.37 5.47 -8.58
N SER A 9 28.74 5.82 -7.36
CA SER A 9 28.01 5.42 -6.16
C SER A 9 26.80 6.34 -5.95
N ILE A 10 25.65 6.00 -6.55
CA ILE A 10 24.37 6.60 -6.14
C ILE A 10 23.94 5.91 -4.84
N THR A 11 24.22 6.58 -3.72
CA THR A 11 23.75 6.18 -2.39
C THR A 11 22.21 6.32 -2.32
N PRO A 12 21.46 5.36 -1.75
CA PRO A 12 20.00 5.47 -1.61
C PRO A 12 19.65 6.39 -0.43
N ALA A 13 19.77 7.70 -0.61
CA ALA A 13 19.42 8.70 0.40
C ALA A 13 18.00 9.29 0.22
N ALA A 14 17.29 8.97 -0.87
CA ALA A 14 16.01 9.59 -1.20
C ALA A 14 14.77 8.99 -0.48
N LEU A 15 14.94 7.99 0.40
CA LEU A 15 13.85 7.42 1.21
C LEU A 15 13.82 7.90 2.66
N ARG A 16 14.60 8.93 3.03
CA ARG A 16 14.53 9.54 4.36
C ARG A 16 13.43 10.60 4.37
N PHE A 17 12.25 10.21 4.88
CA PHE A 17 11.20 11.16 5.24
C PHE A 17 11.76 12.17 6.24
N GLY A 18 11.84 13.43 5.81
CA GLY A 18 12.25 14.55 6.65
C GLY A 18 11.19 14.86 7.69
N GLU A 19 11.61 14.96 8.95
CA GLU A 19 10.86 15.63 10.01
C GLU A 19 10.79 17.14 9.68
N GLY A 20 9.58 17.67 9.57
CA GLY A 20 9.37 19.07 9.17
C GLY A 20 7.90 19.51 9.27
N SER A 21 7.44 19.67 10.51
CA SER A 21 6.38 20.57 10.99
C SER A 21 5.48 21.30 9.96
N HIS A 22 4.25 20.80 9.79
CA HIS A 22 3.05 21.63 9.58
C HIS A 22 1.80 20.96 10.19
N GLY A 23 1.19 21.64 11.16
CA GLY A 23 -0.25 21.58 11.47
C GLY A 23 -0.86 20.26 11.97
N SER A 24 -0.90 20.10 13.29
CA SER A 24 -1.95 19.42 14.10
C SER A 24 -3.29 19.28 13.34
N VAL A 25 -3.94 18.12 13.20
CA VAL A 25 -4.61 17.34 14.25
C VAL A 25 -4.84 15.89 13.75
N LEU A 26 -3.94 14.92 13.99
CA LEU A 26 -4.24 13.47 13.84
C LEU A 26 -3.33 12.62 14.75
N SER A 27 -3.40 12.84 16.07
CA SER A 27 -2.78 11.92 17.03
C SER A 27 -3.72 10.76 17.33
N GLY A 28 -3.66 9.75 16.47
CA GLY A 28 -4.26 8.45 16.69
C GLY A 28 -3.41 7.39 16.03
N ASN A 29 -2.27 7.06 16.65
CA ASN A 29 -1.38 5.98 16.21
C ASN A 29 -2.10 4.63 16.32
N TYR A 30 -2.93 4.30 15.33
CA TYR A 30 -3.46 2.96 15.15
C TYR A 30 -2.60 2.25 14.09
N ALA A 31 -1.50 1.66 14.55
CA ALA A 31 -0.82 0.64 13.77
C ALA A 31 -1.56 -0.68 14.02
N PRO A 32 -2.01 -1.41 12.99
CA PRO A 32 -2.61 -2.72 13.22
C PRO A 32 -1.59 -3.63 13.91
N THR A 33 -1.87 -4.04 15.14
CA THR A 33 -1.05 -5.00 15.89
C THR A 33 -1.48 -6.43 15.54
N ARG A 34 -0.51 -7.29 15.20
CA ARG A 34 -0.75 -8.71 14.94
C ARG A 34 -1.20 -9.39 16.24
N VAL A 35 -2.45 -9.86 16.32
CA VAL A 35 -3.00 -10.51 17.52
C VAL A 35 -2.82 -12.02 17.40
N SER A 36 -1.78 -12.59 18.01
CA SER A 36 -1.58 -14.03 18.01
C SER A 36 -2.64 -14.74 18.87
N SER A 37 -3.70 -15.28 18.25
CA SER A 37 -4.66 -16.15 18.93
C SER A 37 -4.34 -17.62 18.64
N GLY A 38 -4.34 -18.48 19.68
CA GLY A 38 -3.98 -19.90 19.60
C GLY A 38 -4.97 -20.81 18.85
N TRP A 39 -5.76 -20.24 17.93
CA TRP A 39 -6.64 -20.99 17.03
C TRP A 39 -5.91 -21.26 15.72
N LYS A 40 -6.16 -22.43 15.09
CA LYS A 40 -5.57 -22.78 13.78
C LYS A 40 -5.91 -21.66 12.77
N SER A 41 -4.90 -20.84 12.44
CA SER A 41 -5.00 -19.64 11.63
C SER A 41 -5.77 -19.89 10.32
N THR A 42 -7.00 -19.41 10.26
CA THR A 42 -7.49 -18.82 9.01
C THR A 42 -6.80 -17.46 8.91
N ARG A 43 -6.36 -17.00 7.73
CA ARG A 43 -5.38 -15.91 7.48
C ARG A 43 -5.68 -14.50 8.05
N ILE A 44 -6.43 -14.38 9.14
CA ILE A 44 -6.74 -13.18 9.91
C ILE A 44 -5.46 -12.37 10.25
N ASP A 45 -4.32 -13.05 10.50
CA ASP A 45 -3.03 -12.44 10.85
C ASP A 45 -2.18 -11.91 9.67
N SER A 46 -2.68 -12.00 8.43
CA SER A 46 -1.93 -11.62 7.22
C SER A 46 -2.08 -10.12 6.89
N VAL A 47 -1.78 -9.23 7.84
CA VAL A 47 -1.78 -7.76 7.64
C VAL A 47 -0.37 -7.22 7.84
N TRP A 48 0.11 -6.42 6.89
CA TRP A 48 1.40 -5.75 6.99
C TRP A 48 1.34 -4.59 7.99
N THR A 49 2.12 -4.69 9.07
CA THR A 49 2.26 -3.62 10.05
C THR A 49 3.15 -2.50 9.52
N LEU A 50 3.14 -1.34 10.18
CA LEU A 50 4.06 -0.24 9.84
C LEU A 50 5.54 -0.64 10.04
N GLU A 51 5.82 -1.48 11.04
CA GLU A 51 7.18 -1.98 11.27
C GLU A 51 7.60 -3.00 10.20
N ASP A 52 6.69 -3.84 9.72
CA ASP A 52 6.97 -4.74 8.59
C ASP A 52 7.26 -3.94 7.31
N GLU A 53 6.46 -2.91 7.04
CA GLU A 53 6.68 -1.98 5.92
C GLU A 53 8.04 -1.28 6.02
N ARG A 54 8.38 -0.74 7.20
CA ARG A 54 9.65 -0.06 7.42
C ARG A 54 10.84 -1.00 7.17
N ARG A 55 10.84 -2.18 7.79
CA ARG A 55 11.90 -3.19 7.61
C ARG A 55 12.03 -3.62 6.15
N PHE A 56 10.91 -3.78 5.46
CA PHE A 56 10.89 -4.14 4.04
C PHE A 56 11.45 -3.01 3.16
N LEU A 57 10.98 -1.77 3.32
CA LEU A 57 11.43 -0.65 2.49
C LEU A 57 12.89 -0.25 2.78
N ASP A 58 13.39 -0.49 3.99
CA ASP A 58 14.80 -0.22 4.36
C ASP A 58 15.79 -1.17 3.64
N THR A 59 15.34 -2.36 3.23
CA THR A 59 16.20 -3.42 2.68
C THR A 59 15.87 -3.79 1.24
N ALA A 60 14.63 -3.58 0.79
CA ALA A 60 14.19 -3.96 -0.53
C ALA A 60 14.88 -3.13 -1.62
N PRO A 61 15.30 -3.75 -2.74
CA PRO A 61 15.72 -3.01 -3.92
C PRO A 61 14.63 -2.04 -4.38
N SER A 62 15.01 -0.86 -4.87
CA SER A 62 14.08 0.22 -5.24
C SER A 62 12.94 -0.23 -6.16
N HIS A 63 13.22 -1.09 -7.14
CA HIS A 63 12.21 -1.62 -8.07
C HIS A 63 11.21 -2.59 -7.41
N ILE A 64 11.60 -3.28 -6.33
CA ILE A 64 10.69 -4.08 -5.50
C ILE A 64 9.93 -3.19 -4.51
N GLY A 65 10.59 -2.19 -3.93
CA GLY A 65 9.97 -1.17 -3.09
C GLY A 65 8.86 -0.41 -3.83
N LEU A 66 9.06 -0.06 -5.10
CA LEU A 66 8.03 0.52 -5.95
C LEU A 66 6.80 -0.40 -6.10
N ALA A 67 7.03 -1.71 -6.26
CA ALA A 67 5.93 -2.68 -6.33
C ALA A 67 5.15 -2.78 -5.01
N PHE A 68 5.85 -2.73 -3.87
CA PHE A 68 5.23 -2.63 -2.55
C PHE A 68 4.35 -1.38 -2.45
N MET A 69 4.90 -0.21 -2.80
CA MET A 69 4.20 1.07 -2.70
C MET A 69 2.98 1.13 -3.62
N LEU A 70 3.08 0.63 -4.84
CA LEU A 70 1.91 0.49 -5.70
C LEU A 70 0.85 -0.41 -5.08
N ALA A 71 1.22 -1.58 -4.56
CA ALA A 71 0.26 -2.52 -4.01
C ALA A 71 -0.45 -2.01 -2.76
N ILE A 72 0.28 -1.39 -1.83
CA ILE A 72 -0.28 -0.94 -0.56
C ILE A 72 -1.19 0.29 -0.72
N TRP A 73 -0.88 1.18 -1.67
CA TRP A 73 -1.66 2.40 -1.91
C TRP A 73 -2.84 2.19 -2.86
N THR A 74 -2.74 1.26 -3.81
CA THR A 74 -3.80 1.02 -4.81
C THR A 74 -4.66 -0.21 -4.49
N GLY A 75 -4.17 -1.10 -3.63
CA GLY A 75 -4.77 -2.38 -3.32
C GLY A 75 -4.88 -3.33 -4.53
N GLN A 76 -4.17 -3.11 -5.64
CA GLN A 76 -4.35 -3.90 -6.86
C GLN A 76 -3.67 -5.28 -6.82
N ARG A 77 -4.16 -6.20 -7.66
CA ARG A 77 -3.60 -7.57 -7.74
C ARG A 77 -2.22 -7.54 -8.40
N GLN A 78 -1.33 -8.43 -7.98
CA GLN A 78 0.02 -8.59 -8.55
C GLN A 78 0.00 -8.59 -10.08
N GLY A 79 -0.77 -9.47 -10.71
CA GLY A 79 -0.80 -9.57 -12.17
C GLY A 79 -1.24 -8.27 -12.86
N ASP A 80 -2.19 -7.53 -12.27
CA ASP A 80 -2.65 -6.27 -12.83
C ASP A 80 -1.57 -5.17 -12.69
N LEU A 81 -0.84 -5.15 -11.58
CA LEU A 81 0.29 -4.23 -11.37
C LEU A 81 1.48 -4.52 -12.30
N LEU A 82 1.82 -5.80 -12.51
CA LEU A 82 2.91 -6.18 -13.41
C LEU A 82 2.63 -5.82 -14.88
N ARG A 83 1.36 -5.65 -15.25
CA ARG A 83 0.93 -5.20 -16.59
C ARG A 83 0.62 -3.71 -16.68
N LEU A 84 0.74 -2.98 -15.57
CA LEU A 84 0.36 -1.57 -15.49
C LEU A 84 1.35 -0.72 -16.29
N LYS A 85 0.86 -0.07 -17.34
CA LYS A 85 1.66 0.76 -18.25
C LYS A 85 1.78 2.19 -17.75
N TRP A 86 2.86 2.89 -18.11
CA TRP A 86 3.00 4.32 -17.83
C TRP A 86 1.88 5.16 -18.45
N SER A 87 1.35 4.76 -19.61
CA SER A 87 0.21 5.42 -20.26
C SER A 87 -1.09 5.36 -19.45
N ALA A 88 -1.17 4.51 -18.43
CA ALA A 88 -2.30 4.47 -17.50
C ALA A 88 -2.24 5.54 -16.41
N TYR A 89 -1.10 6.21 -16.25
CA TYR A 89 -0.84 7.22 -15.23
C TYR A 89 -0.67 8.61 -15.86
N ASP A 90 -1.46 9.58 -15.40
CA ASP A 90 -1.46 10.96 -15.95
C ASP A 90 -0.82 12.00 -15.01
N GLY A 91 -0.13 11.56 -13.95
CA GLY A 91 0.41 12.43 -12.90
C GLY A 91 -0.51 12.58 -11.69
N LYS A 92 -1.82 12.28 -11.85
CA LYS A 92 -2.81 12.39 -10.76
C LYS A 92 -3.55 11.08 -10.50
N GLU A 93 -3.90 10.35 -11.56
CA GLU A 93 -4.74 9.17 -11.50
C GLU A 93 -4.12 8.00 -12.26
N ILE A 94 -4.35 6.79 -11.74
CA ILE A 94 -4.06 5.53 -12.42
C ILE A 94 -5.39 4.94 -12.90
N ARG A 95 -5.48 4.62 -14.19
CA ARG A 95 -6.67 3.98 -14.79
C ARG A 95 -6.33 2.59 -15.30
N LEU A 96 -6.97 1.57 -14.73
CA LEU A 96 -6.72 0.19 -15.14
C LEU A 96 -8.02 -0.61 -15.28
N ARG A 97 -7.95 -1.67 -16.10
CA ARG A 97 -8.97 -2.71 -16.17
C ARG A 97 -8.42 -3.96 -15.53
N GLN A 98 -9.07 -4.42 -14.46
CA GLN A 98 -8.66 -5.63 -13.76
C GLN A 98 -8.86 -6.86 -14.65
N SER A 99 -7.87 -7.74 -14.69
CA SER A 99 -7.87 -8.86 -15.64
C SER A 99 -8.81 -9.98 -15.19
N LYS A 100 -8.98 -10.17 -13.87
CA LYS A 100 -9.84 -11.22 -13.30
C LYS A 100 -11.33 -10.89 -13.37
N THR A 101 -11.68 -9.63 -13.11
CA THR A 101 -13.08 -9.19 -12.93
C THR A 101 -13.56 -8.29 -14.06
N SER A 102 -12.69 -7.85 -14.96
CA SER A 102 -12.96 -6.82 -15.96
C SER A 102 -13.39 -5.46 -15.38
N ALA A 103 -13.30 -5.26 -14.07
CA ALA A 103 -13.66 -3.99 -13.43
C ALA A 103 -12.72 -2.86 -13.91
N ARG A 104 -13.31 -1.71 -14.27
CA ARG A 104 -12.56 -0.49 -14.56
C ARG A 104 -12.40 0.29 -13.27
N VAL A 105 -11.15 0.56 -12.90
CA VAL A 105 -10.80 1.23 -11.65
C VAL A 105 -10.00 2.47 -11.99
N THR A 106 -10.44 3.60 -11.43
CA THR A 106 -9.71 4.86 -11.45
C THR A 106 -9.25 5.16 -10.05
N ILE A 107 -7.95 5.33 -9.87
CA ILE A 107 -7.31 5.45 -8.56
C ILE A 107 -6.67 6.83 -8.51
N THR A 108 -7.20 7.71 -7.65
CA THR A 108 -6.52 8.97 -7.34
C THR A 108 -5.28 8.66 -6.53
N VAL A 109 -4.12 9.05 -7.05
CA VAL A 109 -2.82 8.74 -6.46
C VAL A 109 -2.54 9.74 -5.34
N GLY A 110 -2.40 9.22 -4.11
CA GLY A 110 -1.97 10.02 -2.97
C GLY A 110 -0.54 10.55 -3.14
N GLU A 111 -0.22 11.64 -2.45
CA GLU A 111 1.07 12.33 -2.59
C GLU A 111 2.30 11.42 -2.42
N PRO A 112 2.38 10.50 -1.43
CA PRO A 112 3.56 9.64 -1.28
C PRO A 112 3.81 8.75 -2.50
N LEU A 113 2.77 8.14 -3.07
CA LEU A 113 2.91 7.32 -4.27
C LEU A 113 3.20 8.19 -5.51
N ARG A 114 2.58 9.36 -5.62
CA ARG A 114 2.81 10.29 -6.73
C ARG A 114 4.27 10.72 -6.79
N LEU A 115 4.86 11.12 -5.67
CA LEU A 115 6.27 11.53 -5.60
C LEU A 115 7.20 10.42 -6.10
N ILE A 116 6.93 9.17 -5.73
CA ILE A 116 7.72 8.03 -6.19
C ILE A 116 7.55 7.83 -7.70
N LEU A 117 6.31 7.85 -8.21
CA LEU A 117 6.03 7.64 -9.63
C LEU A 117 6.62 8.73 -10.52
N ASP A 118 6.53 9.98 -10.09
CA ASP A 118 7.04 11.14 -10.84
C ASP A 118 8.57 11.16 -10.91
N ASN A 119 9.26 10.63 -9.88
CA ASN A 119 10.72 10.52 -9.83
C ASN A 119 11.25 9.17 -10.35
N THR A 120 10.38 8.24 -10.74
CA THR A 120 10.81 6.95 -11.29
C THR A 120 11.14 7.10 -12.77
N GLU A 121 12.34 6.68 -13.17
CA GLU A 121 12.75 6.67 -14.57
C GLU A 121 11.89 5.70 -15.40
N ARG A 122 11.38 6.17 -16.54
CA ARG A 122 10.49 5.40 -17.42
C ARG A 122 11.30 4.59 -18.43
N THR A 123 11.86 3.49 -17.96
CA THR A 123 12.77 2.63 -18.74
C THR A 123 12.06 1.59 -19.61
N THR A 124 10.83 1.22 -19.25
CA THR A 124 10.00 0.25 -19.99
C THR A 124 8.59 0.78 -20.20
N GLU A 125 7.77 0.08 -20.97
CA GLU A 125 6.36 0.44 -21.14
C GLU A 125 5.57 0.32 -19.82
N THR A 126 5.96 -0.62 -18.95
CA THR A 126 5.33 -0.87 -17.66
C THR A 126 5.97 -0.05 -16.54
N ILE A 127 5.17 0.31 -15.54
CA ILE A 127 5.65 1.03 -14.35
C ILE A 127 6.64 0.15 -13.56
N LEU A 128 6.34 -1.15 -13.47
CA LEU A 128 7.22 -2.11 -12.82
C LEU A 128 8.17 -2.74 -13.85
N ALA A 129 9.47 -2.60 -13.60
CA ALA A 129 10.54 -3.19 -14.37
C ALA A 129 11.51 -3.96 -13.46
N THR A 130 12.22 -4.94 -14.04
CA THR A 130 13.31 -5.63 -13.34
C THR A 130 14.53 -4.71 -13.19
N SER A 131 15.52 -5.13 -12.40
CA SER A 131 16.83 -4.45 -12.34
C SER A 131 17.54 -4.35 -13.70
N ARG A 132 17.16 -5.17 -14.68
CA ARG A 132 17.69 -5.16 -16.05
C ARG A 132 16.83 -4.32 -17.01
N GLN A 133 15.89 -3.54 -16.49
CA GLN A 133 14.99 -2.71 -17.28
C GLN A 133 14.17 -3.52 -18.30
N THR A 134 13.66 -4.67 -17.86
CA THR A 134 12.75 -5.50 -18.65
C THR A 134 11.41 -5.69 -17.92
N PRO A 135 10.30 -5.95 -18.64
CA PRO A 135 9.04 -6.30 -18.01
C PRO A 135 9.15 -7.55 -17.14
N TRP A 136 8.39 -7.58 -16.04
CA TRP A 136 8.35 -8.72 -15.14
C TRP A 136 7.59 -9.92 -15.71
N THR A 137 8.12 -11.12 -15.46
CA THR A 137 7.31 -12.34 -15.45
C THR A 137 6.73 -12.56 -14.04
N GLU A 138 5.59 -13.24 -13.94
CA GLU A 138 4.98 -13.50 -12.62
C GLU A 138 5.90 -14.34 -11.72
N SER A 139 6.58 -15.34 -12.27
CA SER A 139 7.50 -16.22 -11.53
C SER A 139 8.77 -15.49 -11.10
N GLY A 140 9.33 -14.65 -11.98
CA GLY A 140 10.49 -13.83 -11.67
C GLY A 140 10.20 -12.84 -10.55
N PHE A 141 9.03 -12.20 -10.61
CA PHE A 141 8.59 -11.27 -9.57
C PHE A 141 8.41 -11.97 -8.22
N ARG A 142 7.69 -13.11 -8.20
CA ARG A 142 7.48 -13.87 -6.95
C ARG A 142 8.80 -14.31 -6.31
N SER A 143 9.77 -14.70 -7.13
CA SER A 143 11.09 -15.12 -6.64
C SER A 143 11.85 -13.93 -6.04
N SER A 144 11.89 -12.80 -6.74
CA SER A 144 12.57 -11.58 -6.26
C SER A 144 11.89 -11.00 -5.02
N TRP A 145 10.56 -11.06 -4.97
CA TRP A 145 9.78 -10.68 -3.79
C TRP A 145 10.14 -11.53 -2.57
N ARG A 146 10.23 -12.85 -2.73
CA ARG A 146 10.62 -13.76 -1.65
C ARG A 146 12.01 -13.40 -1.11
N THR A 147 12.98 -13.18 -1.99
CA THR A 147 14.33 -12.76 -1.58
C THR A 147 14.31 -11.43 -0.82
N ALA A 148 13.48 -10.46 -1.23
CA ALA A 148 13.32 -9.21 -0.50
C ALA A 148 12.69 -9.41 0.88
N CYS A 149 11.66 -10.27 1.01
CA CYS A 149 11.09 -10.63 2.32
C CYS A 149 12.11 -11.32 3.23
N GLU A 150 12.90 -12.25 2.71
CA GLU A 150 13.96 -12.95 3.45
C GLU A 150 15.01 -11.96 3.97
N ALA A 151 15.46 -11.03 3.12
CA ALA A 151 16.41 -9.99 3.50
C ALA A 151 15.85 -9.04 4.59
N ALA A 152 14.54 -8.78 4.55
CA ALA A 152 13.84 -7.94 5.52
C ALA A 152 13.45 -8.68 6.82
N GLY A 153 13.67 -10.00 6.91
CA GLY A 153 13.21 -10.81 8.04
C GLY A 153 11.68 -10.85 8.18
N ILE A 154 10.96 -10.81 7.05
CA ILE A 154 9.50 -10.88 6.98
C ILE A 154 9.07 -12.33 6.77
N ASP A 155 8.39 -12.90 7.77
CA ASP A 155 7.82 -14.24 7.72
C ASP A 155 6.28 -14.21 7.79
N GLY A 156 5.64 -15.16 7.08
CA GLY A 156 4.19 -15.34 7.05
C GLY A 156 3.40 -14.32 6.23
N LEU A 157 4.06 -13.35 5.59
CA LEU A 157 3.42 -12.32 4.76
C LEU A 157 3.82 -12.45 3.28
N THR A 158 2.85 -12.23 2.40
CA THR A 158 3.02 -12.31 0.95
C THR A 158 2.63 -11.00 0.27
N PHE A 159 2.98 -10.88 -1.02
CA PHE A 159 2.54 -9.76 -1.85
C PHE A 159 1.01 -9.68 -1.96
N HIS A 160 0.31 -10.82 -1.91
CA HIS A 160 -1.15 -10.84 -1.99
C HIS A 160 -1.80 -10.15 -0.79
N ASP A 161 -1.16 -10.25 0.38
CA ASP A 161 -1.67 -9.73 1.63
C ASP A 161 -1.62 -8.19 1.70
N LEU A 162 -0.82 -7.55 0.83
CA LEU A 162 -0.83 -6.09 0.66
C LEU A 162 -2.19 -5.58 0.21
N ARG A 163 -2.94 -6.36 -0.57
CA ARG A 163 -4.30 -5.99 -0.99
C ARG A 163 -5.28 -5.96 0.18
N GLY A 164 -5.20 -6.94 1.08
CA GLY A 164 -6.00 -6.95 2.32
C GLY A 164 -5.56 -5.85 3.29
N THR A 165 -4.25 -5.60 3.36
CA THR A 165 -3.69 -4.52 4.17
C THR A 165 -4.15 -3.15 3.67
N ALA A 166 -4.17 -2.90 2.37
CA ALA A 166 -4.65 -1.66 1.78
C ALA A 166 -6.11 -1.38 2.16
N VAL A 167 -6.98 -2.39 2.04
CA VAL A 167 -8.40 -2.32 2.46
C VAL A 167 -8.50 -2.00 3.96
N THR A 168 -7.71 -2.68 4.79
CA THR A 168 -7.71 -2.48 6.24
C THR A 168 -7.25 -1.06 6.60
N ARG A 169 -6.19 -0.56 5.96
CA ARG A 169 -5.68 0.81 6.19
C ARG A 169 -6.68 1.88 5.80
N LEU A 170 -7.39 1.69 4.68
CA LEU A 170 -8.45 2.62 4.27
C LEU A 170 -9.61 2.63 5.28
N ALA A 171 -10.01 1.46 5.79
CA ALA A 171 -11.04 1.35 6.81
C ALA A 171 -10.61 2.00 8.14
N VAL A 172 -9.36 1.79 8.58
CA VAL A 172 -8.75 2.47 9.73
C VAL A 172 -8.76 3.99 9.55
N ALA A 173 -8.43 4.47 8.35
CA ALA A 173 -8.48 5.89 7.98
C ALA A 173 -9.93 6.44 7.93
N GLY A 174 -10.93 5.58 8.12
CA GLY A 174 -12.33 5.95 8.23
C GLY A 174 -13.09 5.97 6.91
N ALA A 175 -12.49 5.49 5.81
CA ALA A 175 -13.15 5.35 4.53
C ALA A 175 -14.32 4.34 4.61
N THR A 176 -15.38 4.66 3.89
CA THR A 176 -16.58 3.82 3.80
C THR A 176 -16.36 2.62 2.87
N THR A 177 -17.13 1.55 3.07
CA THR A 177 -17.09 0.36 2.20
C THR A 177 -17.21 0.69 0.70
N PRO A 178 -18.10 1.62 0.26
CA PRO A 178 -18.16 2.05 -1.13
C PRO A 178 -16.91 2.79 -1.63
N GLU A 179 -16.29 3.65 -0.81
CA GLU A 179 -15.04 4.35 -1.18
C GLU A 179 -13.89 3.35 -1.34
N ILE A 180 -13.78 2.40 -0.41
CA ILE A 180 -12.79 1.32 -0.46
C ILE A 180 -13.01 0.45 -1.71
N GLY A 181 -14.26 0.07 -2.00
CA GLY A 181 -14.62 -0.70 -3.17
C GLY A 181 -14.23 0.01 -4.47
N THR A 182 -14.48 1.31 -4.53
CA THR A 182 -14.15 2.17 -5.68
C THR A 182 -12.66 2.18 -5.99
N ILE A 183 -11.80 2.37 -4.98
CA ILE A 183 -10.35 2.46 -5.20
C ILE A 183 -9.68 1.09 -5.42
N THR A 184 -10.16 0.05 -4.74
CA THR A 184 -9.54 -1.29 -4.81
C THR A 184 -10.15 -2.19 -5.90
N GLY A 185 -11.31 -1.82 -6.45
CA GLY A 185 -12.08 -2.63 -7.40
C GLY A 185 -12.70 -3.89 -6.79
N HIS A 186 -13.04 -3.85 -5.50
CA HIS A 186 -13.79 -4.91 -4.82
C HIS A 186 -15.30 -4.63 -4.91
N SER A 187 -16.11 -5.69 -4.92
CA SER A 187 -17.54 -5.54 -4.60
C SER A 187 -17.71 -5.24 -3.10
N LEU A 188 -18.84 -4.65 -2.71
CA LEU A 188 -19.13 -4.37 -1.30
C LEU A 188 -18.99 -5.62 -0.42
N LYS A 189 -19.57 -6.74 -0.86
CA LYS A 189 -19.46 -8.05 -0.20
C LYS A 189 -18.01 -8.51 -0.01
N GLN A 190 -17.12 -8.21 -0.97
CA GLN A 190 -15.70 -8.56 -0.85
C GLN A 190 -14.98 -7.67 0.15
N VAL A 191 -15.28 -6.37 0.17
CA VAL A 191 -14.73 -5.45 1.17
C VAL A 191 -15.17 -5.90 2.56
N GLU A 192 -16.46 -6.13 2.76
CA GLU A 192 -17.02 -6.63 4.02
C GLU A 192 -16.33 -7.92 4.47
N ALA A 193 -16.17 -8.91 3.60
CA ALA A 193 -15.49 -10.16 3.96
C ALA A 193 -14.02 -9.95 4.38
N ILE A 194 -13.30 -9.00 3.75
CA ILE A 194 -11.93 -8.65 4.14
C ILE A 194 -11.94 -7.95 5.51
N LEU A 195 -12.86 -7.01 5.73
CA LEU A 195 -12.97 -6.31 7.01
C LEU A 195 -13.40 -7.27 8.13
N ASP A 196 -14.33 -8.19 7.89
CA ASP A 196 -14.70 -9.25 8.82
C ASP A 196 -13.49 -10.09 9.24
N SER A 197 -12.60 -10.37 8.28
CA SER A 197 -11.42 -11.20 8.51
C SER A 197 -10.28 -10.47 9.23
N HIS A 198 -10.08 -9.17 8.99
CA HIS A 198 -8.86 -8.47 9.41
C HIS A 198 -9.08 -7.24 10.28
N TYR A 199 -10.31 -6.74 10.37
CA TYR A 199 -10.63 -5.44 10.97
C TYR A 199 -11.69 -5.54 12.06
N LEU A 200 -12.74 -6.34 11.84
CA LEU A 200 -13.92 -6.42 12.72
C LEU A 200 -13.80 -7.44 13.86
N SER A 201 -12.58 -7.84 14.22
CA SER A 201 -12.38 -8.27 15.62
C SER A 201 -12.90 -7.14 16.50
N ARG A 202 -13.63 -7.44 17.59
CA ARG A 202 -14.34 -6.47 18.45
C ARG A 202 -13.38 -5.51 19.17
N ASP A 203 -12.66 -4.73 18.38
CA ASP A 203 -11.63 -3.81 18.82
C ASP A 203 -12.32 -2.55 19.32
N SER A 204 -12.06 -2.24 20.58
CA SER A 204 -12.49 -1.01 21.24
C SER A 204 -12.16 0.26 20.45
N ALA A 205 -11.12 0.25 19.61
CA ALA A 205 -10.74 1.37 18.76
C ALA A 205 -11.81 1.69 17.70
N LEU A 206 -12.53 0.69 17.18
CA LEU A 206 -13.63 0.91 16.24
C LEU A 206 -14.83 1.54 16.93
N GLY A 207 -15.12 1.09 18.16
CA GLY A 207 -16.13 1.72 19.02
C GLY A 207 -15.80 3.18 19.29
N LEU A 208 -14.54 3.49 19.64
CA LEU A 208 -14.08 4.86 19.88
C LEU A 208 -14.17 5.74 18.62
N SER A 209 -13.75 5.22 17.46
CA SER A 209 -13.87 5.94 16.18
C SER A 209 -15.33 6.24 15.85
N ALA A 210 -16.23 5.28 16.05
CA ALA A 210 -17.66 5.47 15.84
C ALA A 210 -18.25 6.56 16.76
N ILE A 211 -17.89 6.55 18.05
CA ILE A 211 -18.33 7.59 19.00
C ILE A 211 -17.77 8.97 18.62
N ARG A 212 -16.48 9.09 18.28
CA ARG A 212 -15.89 10.37 17.84
C ARG A 212 -16.59 10.95 16.62
N LYS A 213 -16.87 10.11 15.61
CA LYS A 213 -17.61 10.54 14.41
C LYS A 213 -19.01 11.04 14.77
N ARG A 214 -19.70 10.37 15.71
CA ARG A 214 -21.00 10.80 16.22
C ARG A 214 -20.91 12.12 16.99
N GLU A 215 -19.90 12.29 17.85
CA GLU A 215 -19.68 13.53 18.59
C GLU A 215 -19.42 14.72 17.66
N ILE A 216 -18.62 14.53 16.60
CA ILE A 216 -18.38 15.54 15.56
C ILE A 216 -19.69 15.90 14.85
N TYR A 217 -20.50 14.90 14.47
CA TYR A 217 -21.79 15.13 13.82
C TYR A 217 -22.76 15.91 14.72
N GLU A 218 -22.90 15.52 15.99
CA GLU A 218 -23.76 16.23 16.93
C GLU A 218 -23.24 17.63 17.28
N GLY A 219 -21.93 17.82 17.36
CA GLY A 219 -21.31 19.14 17.56
C GLY A 219 -21.53 20.08 16.36
N ALA A 220 -21.46 19.55 15.13
CA ALA A 220 -21.76 20.31 13.91
C ALA A 220 -23.23 20.74 13.82
N ILE A 221 -24.17 19.93 14.34
CA ILE A 221 -25.60 20.27 14.38
C ILE A 221 -25.93 21.26 15.51
N LYS A 222 -25.21 21.19 16.63
CA LYS A 222 -25.41 22.07 17.80
C LYS A 222 -24.72 23.43 17.67
N THR A 223 -24.33 23.84 16.46
CA THR A 223 -23.98 25.24 16.17
C THR A 223 -25.18 25.92 15.48
N PRO A 224 -26.23 26.35 16.21
CA PRO A 224 -27.21 27.26 15.67
C PRO A 224 -26.67 28.70 15.69
N ASN A 225 -27.12 29.50 14.71
CA ASN A 225 -26.92 30.95 14.60
C ASN A 225 -27.18 31.71 15.90
#